data_AF-A0A3M1Z506-F1
#
_entry.id   AF-A0A3M1Z506-F1
#
_cell.length_a   1.000
_cell.length_b   1.000
_cell.length_c   1.000
_cell.angle_alpha   90.00
_cell.angle_beta   90.00
_cell.angle_gamma   90.00
#
_symmetry.space_group_name_H-M   'P 1'
#
loop_
_entity.id
_entity.type
_entity.pdbx_description
1 polymer ?
#
loop_
_entity_poly.entity_id
_entity_poly.type
_entity_poly.pdbx_seq_one_letter_code
_entity_poly.pdbx_strand_id
1 'polypeptide(L)'
;MRHFAECSYEEQVARLTATAQQVAATYGLNVDQITLLVYVNNAVFEVQTSSGRYILRMHRPHYKTPEIIRSELIWLHALHNEAALCVPLPVKTAAGEWLAQGVVEGLDRPLTCVLFHALEGAPLAAAEYSLA
;
A
#
# COMPACT_ATOMS: atom_id res chain seq x y z
N MET A 1 23.09 -5.28 11.00
CA MET A 1 22.25 -4.99 9.81
C MET A 1 22.29 -3.50 9.55
N ARG A 2 22.34 -3.08 8.29
CA ARG A 2 22.34 -1.66 7.90
C ARG A 2 20.93 -1.07 8.08
N HIS A 3 20.84 0.13 8.65
CA HIS A 3 19.56 0.81 8.86
C HIS A 3 18.93 1.15 7.50
N PHE A 4 17.60 1.08 7.39
CA PHE A 4 16.89 1.21 6.11
C PHE A 4 17.20 2.54 5.39
N ALA A 5 17.35 3.64 6.13
CA ALA A 5 17.65 4.95 5.56
C ALA A 5 19.07 5.05 4.94
N GLU A 6 19.97 4.12 5.28
CA GLU A 6 21.34 4.10 4.77
C GLU A 6 21.49 3.17 3.54
N CYS A 7 20.42 2.43 3.19
CA CYS A 7 20.41 1.55 2.04
C CYS A 7 20.34 2.34 0.73
N SER A 8 20.88 1.75 -0.33
CA SER A 8 20.66 2.26 -1.68
C SER A 8 19.17 2.23 -2.02
N TYR A 9 18.75 3.01 -3.02
CA TYR A 9 17.36 3.00 -3.47
C TYR A 9 16.90 1.58 -3.86
N GLU A 10 17.75 0.84 -4.58
CA GLU A 10 17.49 -0.54 -4.99
C GLU A 10 17.34 -1.49 -3.80
N GLU A 11 18.20 -1.37 -2.79
CA GLU A 11 18.10 -2.15 -1.54
C GLU A 11 16.81 -1.83 -0.78
N GLN A 12 16.43 -0.55 -0.71
CA GLN A 12 15.18 -0.12 -0.08
C GLN A 12 13.96 -0.69 -0.81
N VAL A 13 13.94 -0.59 -2.13
CA VAL A 13 12.86 -1.14 -2.97
C VAL A 13 12.76 -2.65 -2.81
N ALA A 14 13.88 -3.38 -2.80
CA ALA A 14 13.88 -4.82 -2.61
C ALA A 14 13.27 -5.23 -1.25
N ARG A 15 13.67 -4.55 -0.17
CA ARG A 15 13.13 -4.80 1.18
C ARG A 15 11.65 -4.47 1.27
N LEU A 16 11.23 -3.31 0.76
CA LEU A 16 9.82 -2.92 0.72
C LEU A 16 8.99 -3.91 -0.11
N THR A 17 9.50 -4.37 -1.25
CA THR A 17 8.82 -5.34 -2.11
C THR A 17 8.63 -6.68 -1.39
N ALA A 18 9.66 -7.18 -0.68
CA ALA A 18 9.55 -8.39 0.11
C ALA A 18 8.50 -8.26 1.22
N THR A 19 8.50 -7.13 1.95
CA THR A 19 7.47 -6.87 2.97
C THR A 19 6.08 -6.71 2.35
N ALA A 20 5.96 -6.09 1.18
CA ALA A 20 4.69 -5.92 0.48
C ALA A 20 4.06 -7.27 0.10
N GLN A 21 4.86 -8.27 -0.31
CA GLN A 21 4.39 -9.64 -0.56
C GLN A 21 3.83 -10.29 0.72
N GLN A 22 4.55 -10.17 1.83
CA GLN A 22 4.12 -10.70 3.13
C GLN A 22 2.82 -10.05 3.60
N VAL A 23 2.71 -8.74 3.45
CA VAL A 23 1.51 -7.98 3.81
C VAL A 23 0.33 -8.38 2.94
N ALA A 24 0.50 -8.52 1.63
CA ALA A 24 -0.57 -8.93 0.72
C ALA A 24 -1.19 -10.29 1.12
N ALA A 25 -0.38 -11.24 1.59
CA ALA A 25 -0.88 -12.52 2.09
C ALA A 25 -1.83 -12.38 3.30
N THR A 26 -1.68 -11.34 4.13
CA THR A 26 -2.58 -11.08 5.26
C THR A 26 -4.00 -10.67 4.84
N TYR A 27 -4.17 -10.25 3.58
CA TYR A 27 -5.48 -9.98 2.97
C TYR A 27 -6.11 -11.23 2.35
N GLY A 28 -5.49 -12.41 2.50
CA GLY A 28 -5.96 -13.65 1.88
C GLY A 28 -5.77 -13.69 0.36
N LEU A 29 -4.88 -12.84 -0.18
CA LEU A 29 -4.59 -12.78 -1.60
C LEU A 29 -3.50 -13.77 -1.98
N ASN A 30 -3.74 -14.52 -3.06
CA ASN A 30 -2.71 -15.26 -3.78
C ASN A 30 -2.08 -14.32 -4.81
N VAL A 31 -0.88 -13.83 -4.50
CA VAL A 31 -0.18 -12.82 -5.32
C VAL A 31 0.54 -13.50 -6.49
N ASP A 32 0.18 -13.14 -7.71
CA ASP A 32 0.84 -13.59 -8.93
C ASP A 32 2.03 -12.67 -9.27
N GLN A 33 1.81 -11.36 -9.15
CA GLN A 33 2.83 -10.35 -9.38
C GLN A 33 2.64 -9.17 -8.43
N ILE A 34 3.76 -8.58 -8.00
CA ILE A 34 3.78 -7.33 -7.26
C ILE A 34 4.74 -6.37 -7.93
N THR A 35 4.35 -5.11 -8.09
CA THR A 35 5.15 -4.12 -8.81
C THR A 35 5.08 -2.79 -8.09
N LEU A 36 6.24 -2.20 -7.79
CA LEU A 36 6.31 -0.85 -7.24
C LEU A 36 5.85 0.15 -8.29
N LEU A 37 4.82 0.93 -7.98
CA LEU A 37 4.31 1.99 -8.84
C LEU A 37 4.97 3.32 -8.53
N VAL A 38 5.03 3.68 -7.24
CA VAL A 38 5.54 4.96 -6.76
C VAL A 38 6.20 4.76 -5.41
N TYR A 39 7.37 5.35 -5.22
CA TYR A 39 8.04 5.42 -3.92
C TYR A 39 8.58 6.83 -3.68
N VAL A 40 7.73 7.68 -3.09
CA VAL A 40 8.09 9.06 -2.75
C VAL A 40 7.66 9.36 -1.32
N ASN A 41 6.38 9.69 -1.10
CA ASN A 41 5.84 9.88 0.25
C ASN A 41 5.39 8.56 0.90
N ASN A 42 4.85 7.64 0.10
CA ASN A 42 4.53 6.28 0.49
C ASN A 42 5.15 5.33 -0.55
N ALA A 43 5.37 4.08 -0.16
CA ALA A 43 5.62 3.02 -1.13
C ALA A 43 4.27 2.44 -1.57
N VAL A 44 3.97 2.55 -2.85
CA VAL A 44 2.71 2.12 -3.45
C VAL A 44 3.00 1.02 -4.46
N PHE A 45 2.35 -0.12 -4.29
CA PHE A 45 2.51 -1.31 -5.11
C PHE A 45 1.20 -1.66 -5.81
N GLU A 46 1.28 -2.07 -7.07
CA GLU A 46 0.22 -2.87 -7.68
C GLU A 46 0.42 -4.32 -7.26
N VAL A 47 -0.65 -4.95 -6.79
CA VAL A 47 -0.72 -6.38 -6.47
C VAL A 47 -1.68 -7.00 -7.48
N GLN A 48 -1.16 -7.88 -8.33
CA GLN A 48 -1.93 -8.63 -9.30
C GLN A 48 -2.19 -10.03 -8.74
N THR A 49 -3.44 -10.46 -8.85
CA THR A 49 -3.89 -11.80 -8.46
C THR A 49 -4.80 -12.35 -9.55
N SER A 50 -5.07 -13.65 -9.51
CA SER A 50 -6.06 -14.30 -10.37
C SER A 50 -7.49 -13.76 -10.20
N SER A 51 -7.78 -13.08 -9.08
CA SER A 51 -9.08 -12.50 -8.77
C SER A 51 -9.19 -11.00 -9.10
N GLY A 52 -8.09 -10.33 -9.45
CA GLY A 52 -8.10 -8.92 -9.84
C GLY A 52 -6.83 -8.17 -9.47
N ARG A 53 -6.91 -6.84 -9.59
CA ARG A 53 -5.81 -5.93 -9.27
C ARG A 53 -6.12 -5.11 -8.04
N TYR A 54 -5.11 -4.93 -7.21
CA TYR A 54 -5.18 -4.19 -5.95
C TYR A 54 -4.03 -3.20 -5.85
N ILE A 55 -4.23 -2.17 -5.04
CA ILE A 55 -3.20 -1.17 -4.73
C ILE A 55 -2.85 -1.28 -3.24
N LEU A 56 -1.63 -1.71 -2.95
CA LEU A 56 -1.09 -1.76 -1.60
C LEU A 56 -0.31 -0.48 -1.32
N ARG A 57 -0.69 0.25 -0.26
CA ARG A 57 0.01 1.46 0.19
C ARG A 57 0.66 1.20 1.54
N MET A 58 1.99 1.26 1.58
CA MET A 58 2.78 1.24 2.80
C MET A 58 3.05 2.68 3.23
N HIS A 59 2.50 3.08 4.37
CA HIS A 59 2.63 4.44 4.87
C HIS A 59 4.03 4.69 5.41
N ARG A 60 4.58 5.85 5.06
CA ARG A 60 5.79 6.38 5.68
C ARG A 60 5.65 6.46 7.21
N PRO A 61 6.72 6.14 7.97
CA PRO A 61 6.75 6.36 9.41
C PRO A 61 6.47 7.81 9.81
N HIS A 62 5.85 8.01 10.98
CA HIS A 62 5.70 9.29 11.69
C HIS A 62 4.85 10.40 11.03
N TYR A 63 4.30 10.20 9.83
CA TYR A 63 3.47 11.22 9.19
C TYR A 63 1.97 11.12 9.52
N LYS A 64 1.40 9.92 9.46
CA LYS A 64 -0.01 9.65 9.83
C LYS A 64 -0.04 8.59 10.92
N THR A 65 -0.83 8.82 11.96
CA THR A 65 -1.07 7.79 12.98
C THR A 65 -2.04 6.72 12.45
N PRO A 66 -2.03 5.49 13.00
CA PRO A 66 -2.97 4.44 12.63
C PRO A 66 -4.44 4.88 12.72
N GLU A 67 -4.78 5.71 13.71
CA GLU A 67 -6.15 6.22 13.91
C GLU A 67 -6.58 7.11 12.74
N ILE A 68 -5.71 8.02 12.30
CA ILE A 68 -5.96 8.90 11.15
C ILE A 68 -6.18 8.07 9.89
N ILE A 69 -5.34 7.05 9.66
CA ILE A 69 -5.45 6.17 8.49
C ILE A 69 -6.76 5.38 8.57
N ARG A 70 -7.10 4.82 9.74
CA ARG A 70 -8.36 4.09 9.93
C ARG A 70 -9.58 4.97 9.65
N SER A 71 -9.57 6.23 10.11
CA SER A 71 -10.65 7.18 9.83
C SER A 71 -10.79 7.48 8.34
N GLU A 72 -9.68 7.65 7.60
CA GLU A 72 -9.68 7.80 6.13
C GLU A 72 -10.37 6.59 5.45
N LEU A 73 -10.02 5.37 5.85
CA LEU A 73 -10.59 4.14 5.25
C LEU A 73 -12.09 4.00 5.54
N ILE A 74 -12.52 4.26 6.78
CA ILE A 74 -13.94 4.21 7.15
C ILE A 74 -14.74 5.22 6.30
N TRP A 75 -14.20 6.43 6.14
CA TRP A 75 -14.87 7.46 5.36
C TRP A 75 -14.93 7.11 3.86
N LEU A 76 -13.85 6.60 3.27
CA LEU A 76 -13.85 6.13 1.88
C LEU A 76 -14.85 4.98 1.66
N HIS A 77 -14.93 4.04 2.59
CA HIS A 77 -15.88 2.94 2.53
C HIS A 77 -17.34 3.44 2.58
N ALA A 78 -17.65 4.40 3.46
CA ALA A 78 -18.96 5.02 3.54
C ALA A 78 -19.30 5.80 2.25
N LEU A 79 -18.37 6.61 1.73
CA LEU A 79 -18.57 7.36 0.47
C LEU A 79 -18.85 6.43 -0.71
N HIS A 80 -18.15 5.31 -0.80
CA HIS A 80 -18.39 4.31 -1.84
C HIS A 80 -19.80 3.71 -1.73
N ASN A 81 -20.21 3.28 -0.54
CA ASN A 81 -21.47 2.56 -0.33
C ASN A 81 -22.71 3.48 -0.32
N GLU A 82 -22.59 4.70 0.21
CA GLU A 82 -23.73 5.56 0.52
C GLU A 82 -23.93 6.70 -0.48
N ALA A 83 -22.85 7.14 -1.14
CA ALA A 83 -22.89 8.29 -2.06
C ALA A 83 -22.64 7.90 -3.53
N ALA A 84 -22.46 6.60 -3.83
CA ALA A 84 -22.16 6.08 -5.17
C ALA A 84 -21.00 6.82 -5.87
N LEU A 85 -20.04 7.32 -5.09
CA LEU A 85 -18.87 8.03 -5.62
C LEU A 85 -17.80 7.03 -6.05
N CYS A 86 -17.17 7.31 -7.20
CA CYS A 86 -15.99 6.58 -7.65
C CYS A 86 -14.76 7.02 -6.82
N VAL A 87 -14.58 6.37 -5.67
CA VAL A 87 -13.45 6.58 -4.74
C VAL A 87 -12.70 5.26 -4.52
N PRO A 88 -11.43 5.29 -4.09
CA PRO A 88 -10.70 4.07 -3.74
C PRO A 88 -11.47 3.24 -2.71
N LEU A 89 -11.77 1.99 -3.03
CA LEU A 89 -12.48 1.06 -2.16
C LEU A 89 -11.49 0.29 -1.29
N PRO A 90 -11.41 0.55 0.03
CA PRO A 90 -10.49 -0.16 0.91
C PRO A 90 -10.91 -1.61 1.11
N VAL A 91 -9.92 -2.49 1.23
CA VAL A 91 -10.07 -3.92 1.48
C VAL A 91 -9.66 -4.21 2.91
N LYS A 92 -10.44 -5.03 3.63
CA LYS A 92 -10.07 -5.53 4.96
C LYS A 92 -9.14 -6.73 4.85
N THR A 93 -8.28 -6.90 5.85
CA THR A 93 -7.48 -8.13 6.00
C THR A 93 -8.39 -9.35 6.17
N ALA A 94 -7.83 -10.55 6.06
CA ALA A 94 -8.56 -11.79 6.33
C ALA A 94 -9.11 -11.87 7.77
N ALA A 95 -8.53 -11.10 8.70
CA ALA A 95 -8.99 -10.97 10.08
C ALA A 95 -10.11 -9.91 10.25
N GLY A 96 -10.52 -9.22 9.19
CA GLY A 96 -11.54 -8.17 9.24
C GLY A 96 -11.01 -6.79 9.65
N GLU A 97 -9.70 -6.61 9.72
CA GLU A 97 -9.05 -5.35 10.10
C GLU A 97 -8.84 -4.43 8.90
N TRP A 98 -8.92 -3.12 9.13
CA TRP A 98 -8.65 -2.11 8.10
C TRP A 98 -7.16 -1.89 7.84
N LEU A 99 -6.31 -2.17 8.82
CA LEU A 99 -4.88 -1.89 8.79
C LEU A 99 -4.10 -3.19 8.91
N ALA A 100 -3.05 -3.33 8.11
CA ALA A 100 -2.02 -4.34 8.27
C ALA A 100 -0.71 -3.68 8.74
N GLN A 101 0.19 -4.49 9.29
CA GLN A 101 1.53 -4.05 9.69
C GLN A 101 2.58 -4.76 8.83
N GLY A 102 3.48 -3.98 8.22
CA GLY A 102 4.61 -4.49 7.44
C GLY A 102 5.92 -4.28 8.20
N VAL A 103 6.57 -5.36 8.60
CA VAL A 103 7.91 -5.30 9.19
C VAL A 103 8.93 -5.25 8.07
N VAL A 104 9.63 -4.12 7.94
CA VAL A 104 10.67 -3.92 6.92
C VAL A 104 12.03 -4.05 7.57
N GLU A 105 12.91 -4.78 6.92
CA GLU A 105 14.28 -4.96 7.37
C GLU A 105 15.01 -3.62 7.53
N GLY A 106 15.51 -3.35 8.74
CA GLY A 106 16.27 -2.14 9.06
C GLY A 106 15.42 -0.94 9.47
N LEU A 107 14.11 -1.11 9.68
CA LEU A 107 13.26 -0.14 10.39
C LEU A 107 13.01 -0.57 11.84
N ASP A 108 12.99 0.40 12.75
CA ASP A 108 12.73 0.17 14.18
C ASP A 108 11.26 -0.15 14.49
N ARG A 109 10.35 0.22 13.58
CA ARG A 109 8.90 0.09 13.75
C ARG A 109 8.27 -0.42 12.46
N PRO A 110 7.20 -1.22 12.56
CA PRO A 110 6.45 -1.65 11.39
C PRO A 110 5.80 -0.45 10.68
N LEU A 111 5.66 -0.57 9.37
CA LEU A 111 4.88 0.35 8.55
C LEU A 111 3.40 -0.02 8.62
N THR A 112 2.54 0.99 8.70
CA THR A 112 1.09 0.77 8.55
C THR A 112 0.78 0.61 7.06
N CYS A 113 0.12 -0.48 6.71
CA CYS A 113 -0.20 -0.84 5.33
C CYS A 113 -1.71 -0.94 5.14
N VAL A 114 -2.18 -0.48 3.98
CA VAL A 114 -3.59 -0.53 3.59
C VAL A 114 -3.71 -1.02 2.16
N LEU A 115 -4.79 -1.73 1.85
CA LEU A 115 -5.06 -2.26 0.53
C LEU A 115 -6.35 -1.66 -0.04
N PHE A 116 -6.35 -1.37 -1.33
CA PHE A 116 -7.52 -0.91 -2.08
C PHE A 116 -7.74 -1.79 -3.30
N HIS A 117 -8.98 -1.86 -3.78
CA HIS A 117 -9.21 -2.29 -5.16
C HIS A 117 -8.57 -1.30 -6.13
N ALA A 118 -7.98 -1.80 -7.22
CA ALA A 118 -7.52 -0.94 -8.30
C ALA A 118 -8.74 -0.27 -8.95
N LEU A 119 -8.64 1.04 -9.18
CA LEU A 119 -9.64 1.77 -9.94
C LEU A 119 -9.42 1.51 -11.44
N GLU A 120 -10.51 1.36 -12.16
CA GLU A 120 -10.46 1.28 -13.62
C GLU A 120 -10.15 2.65 -14.22
N GLY A 121 -9.37 2.64 -15.30
CA GLY A 121 -8.96 3.83 -16.02
C GLY A 121 -7.45 3.99 -16.10
N ALA A 122 -7.04 5.13 -16.66
CA ALA A 122 -5.64 5.50 -16.82
C ALA A 122 -5.43 6.94 -16.34
N PRO A 123 -4.23 7.28 -15.84
CA PRO A 123 -3.87 8.68 -15.61
C PRO A 123 -4.03 9.50 -16.89
N LEU A 124 -4.62 10.71 -16.79
CA LEU A 124 -4.84 11.62 -17.92
C LEU A 124 -3.54 12.10 -18.60
N ALA A 125 -2.43 11.99 -17.90
CA ALA A 125 -1.08 12.00 -18.45
C ALA A 125 -0.24 11.06 -17.58
N ALA A 126 0.67 10.28 -18.19
CA ALA A 126 1.77 9.69 -17.45
C ALA A 126 2.61 10.86 -16.95
N ALA A 127 2.30 11.38 -15.76
CA ALA A 127 3.10 12.40 -15.14
C ALA A 127 4.48 11.77 -14.97
N GLU A 128 5.42 12.19 -15.82
CA GLU A 128 6.84 12.00 -15.61
C GLU A 128 7.18 12.66 -14.28
N TYR A 129 7.00 11.92 -13.19
CA TYR A 129 7.62 12.26 -11.92
C TYR A 129 9.11 11.91 -12.04
N SER A 130 9.81 12.65 -12.90
CA SER A 130 11.26 12.71 -12.87
C SER A 130 11.64 13.52 -11.64
N LEU A 131 12.01 12.83 -10.56
CA LEU A 131 12.68 13.46 -9.44
C LEU A 131 14.12 13.75 -9.90
N ALA A 132 14.37 15.03 -10.22
CA ALA A 132 15.73 15.58 -10.30
C ALA A 132 16.35 15.68 -8.90
#